data_AF-A0A179D240-F1
#
_entry.id   AF-A0A179D240-F1
#
_cell.length_a   1.000
_cell.length_b   1.000
_cell.length_c   1.000
_cell.angle_alpha   90.00
_cell.angle_beta   90.00
_cell.angle_gamma   90.00
#
_symmetry.space_group_name_H-M   'P 1'
#
loop_
_entity.id
_entity.type
_entity.pdbx_description
1 polymer ?
#
loop_
_entity_poly.entity_id
_entity_poly.type
_entity_poly.pdbx_seq_one_letter_code
_entity_poly.pdbx_strand_id
1 'polypeptide(L)'
;MKEEVYPWQRRLVLLIMFLLVVLNASCSYFLPQSGPSTFGIKKISLDQRLGIEKYVTLVKLNPRIILAFPDVKIFWTKDLEGFVVGRYSPIIDTGDVLEIFVYESPPPLLFSSASILGIQQNEVVAFRIPPQIVDENGYILVPFAGRIKAKGKRPEEVAQSIAAKLARKANNPQVVVKLSGFNSSYVTVFGEVRESRKVPLTYSNFRLLDALASVGGVTSPINKTLVQIDRKGKTIRLPLEEVIRDPKLNLNLQPGDVITVVYKTQSAVFLGASGRNMELEFEARGINLSQALGRVGGLQDDRAHAKGLFIFRLEDKDVLRKIGIKPKAVAMGGKIPVIYNVDLSDPASFLILKNFYLKDGDIVYIATAPAVQLQKFLRVISPIISDIFMIDRLSK
;
A
#
# COMPACT_ATOMS: atom_id res chain seq x y z
N MET A 1 -13.65 -39.88 -69.30
CA MET A 1 -13.64 -38.40 -69.42
C MET A 1 -12.44 -37.89 -68.65
N LYS A 2 -11.40 -37.40 -69.35
CA LYS A 2 -10.24 -36.77 -68.72
C LYS A 2 -10.61 -35.31 -68.48
N GLU A 3 -10.62 -34.86 -67.24
CA GLU A 3 -10.73 -33.43 -66.94
C GLU A 3 -9.47 -32.73 -67.46
N GLU A 4 -9.59 -32.03 -68.59
CA GLU A 4 -8.57 -31.10 -69.04
C GLU A 4 -8.57 -29.89 -68.11
N VAL A 5 -7.65 -29.89 -67.14
CA VAL A 5 -7.36 -28.72 -66.32
C VAL A 5 -6.83 -27.63 -67.24
N TYR A 6 -7.64 -26.60 -67.47
CA TYR A 6 -7.27 -25.51 -68.37
C TYR A 6 -5.99 -24.80 -67.88
N PRO A 7 -5.08 -24.42 -68.80
CA PRO A 7 -3.77 -23.84 -68.46
C PRO A 7 -3.85 -22.52 -67.67
N TRP A 8 -4.97 -21.79 -67.74
CA TRP A 8 -5.19 -20.58 -66.95
C TRP A 8 -5.41 -20.88 -65.46
N GLN A 9 -6.05 -22.00 -65.10
CA GLN A 9 -6.26 -22.40 -63.71
C GLN A 9 -4.94 -22.72 -63.02
N ARG A 10 -4.02 -23.41 -63.70
CA ARG A 10 -2.66 -23.66 -63.19
C ARG A 10 -1.88 -22.36 -62.97
N ARG A 11 -1.99 -21.40 -63.89
CA ARG A 11 -1.35 -20.08 -63.76
C ARG A 11 -1.93 -19.29 -62.60
N LEU A 12 -3.26 -19.32 -62.40
CA LEU A 12 -3.94 -18.65 -61.30
C LEU A 12 -3.54 -19.24 -59.93
N VAL A 13 -3.49 -20.57 -59.81
CA VAL A 13 -3.04 -21.26 -58.58
C VAL A 13 -1.59 -20.93 -58.25
N LEU A 14 -0.71 -20.90 -59.27
CA LEU A 14 0.70 -20.51 -59.09
C LEU A 14 0.83 -19.03 -58.68
N LEU A 15 -0.02 -18.14 -59.20
CA LEU A 15 -0.02 -16.72 -58.87
C LEU A 15 -0.55 -16.48 -57.45
N ILE A 16 -1.58 -17.22 -57.01
CA ILE A 16 -2.08 -17.21 -55.63
C ILE A 16 -1.02 -17.78 -54.67
N MET A 17 -0.36 -18.87 -55.02
CA MET A 17 0.76 -19.41 -54.22
C MET A 17 1.92 -18.43 -54.14
N PHE A 18 2.27 -17.75 -55.23
CA PHE A 18 3.31 -16.74 -55.25
C PHE A 18 2.93 -15.52 -54.40
N LEU A 19 1.67 -15.05 -54.49
CA LEU A 19 1.15 -13.96 -53.66
C LEU A 19 1.16 -14.35 -52.17
N LEU A 20 0.77 -15.59 -51.83
CA LEU A 20 0.88 -16.16 -50.48
C LEU A 20 2.33 -16.14 -49.98
N VAL A 21 3.30 -16.55 -50.80
CA VAL A 21 4.73 -16.57 -50.42
C VAL A 21 5.26 -15.14 -50.22
N VAL A 22 4.89 -14.20 -51.09
CA VAL A 22 5.33 -12.79 -51.00
C VAL A 22 4.70 -12.06 -49.80
N LEU A 23 3.44 -12.35 -49.48
CA LEU A 23 2.75 -11.79 -48.31
C LEU A 23 3.27 -12.38 -46.99
N ASN A 24 3.70 -13.65 -46.97
CA ASN A 24 4.37 -14.26 -45.82
C ASN A 24 5.80 -13.74 -45.60
N ALA A 25 6.48 -13.21 -46.63
CA ALA A 25 7.81 -12.60 -46.48
C ALA A 25 7.76 -11.18 -45.89
N SER A 26 6.61 -10.50 -45.95
CA SER A 26 6.42 -9.10 -45.50
C SER A 26 5.64 -8.99 -44.17
N CYS A 27 5.69 -10.06 -43.37
CA CYS A 27 4.71 -10.43 -42.33
C CYS A 27 4.71 -9.59 -41.04
N SER A 28 4.77 -8.27 -41.12
CA SER A 28 4.64 -7.41 -39.93
C SER A 28 3.70 -6.22 -40.10
N TYR A 29 3.26 -5.88 -41.32
CA TYR A 29 2.54 -4.62 -41.56
C TYR A 29 1.23 -4.73 -42.34
N PHE A 30 0.92 -5.86 -42.97
CA PHE A 30 -0.23 -5.92 -43.88
C PHE A 30 -1.59 -6.12 -43.19
N LEU A 31 -1.62 -6.67 -41.97
CA LEU A 31 -2.88 -6.96 -41.27
C LEU A 31 -3.00 -6.14 -39.98
N PRO A 32 -4.21 -5.63 -39.67
CA PRO A 32 -4.43 -4.86 -38.45
C PRO A 32 -4.18 -5.74 -37.21
N GLN A 33 -3.31 -5.23 -36.35
CA GLN A 33 -2.99 -5.81 -35.05
C GLN A 33 -3.29 -4.81 -33.92
N SER A 34 -3.89 -5.30 -32.83
CA SER A 34 -4.30 -4.47 -31.68
C SER A 34 -3.14 -4.04 -30.76
N GLY A 35 -1.89 -4.36 -31.11
CA GLY A 35 -0.71 -4.05 -30.31
C GLY A 35 0.52 -4.86 -30.74
N PRO A 36 1.64 -4.76 -30.02
CA PRO A 36 2.91 -5.38 -30.41
C PRO A 36 2.87 -6.92 -30.36
N SER A 37 3.55 -7.59 -31.28
CA SER A 37 3.70 -9.05 -31.25
C SER A 37 4.75 -9.49 -30.21
N THR A 38 4.71 -10.77 -29.80
CA THR A 38 5.74 -11.33 -28.91
C THR A 38 7.15 -11.16 -29.50
N PHE A 39 7.28 -11.34 -30.82
CA PHE A 39 8.56 -11.13 -31.53
C PHE A 39 8.96 -9.66 -31.54
N GLY A 40 8.03 -8.74 -31.80
CA GLY A 40 8.28 -7.30 -31.76
C GLY A 40 8.82 -6.83 -30.42
N ILE A 41 8.21 -7.24 -29.30
CA ILE A 41 8.67 -6.88 -27.95
C ILE A 41 10.06 -7.49 -27.65
N LYS A 42 10.29 -8.74 -28.03
CA LYS A 42 11.59 -9.39 -27.79
C LYS A 42 12.71 -8.77 -28.65
N LYS A 43 12.42 -8.36 -29.88
CA LYS A 43 13.40 -7.73 -30.78
C LYS A 43 13.91 -6.38 -30.25
N ILE A 44 13.10 -5.66 -29.46
CA ILE A 44 13.53 -4.42 -28.77
C ILE A 44 14.76 -4.67 -27.87
N SER A 45 14.96 -5.89 -27.37
CA SER A 45 16.13 -6.25 -26.55
C SER A 45 17.37 -6.71 -27.32
N LEU A 46 17.22 -6.92 -28.64
CA LEU A 46 18.23 -7.51 -29.54
C LEU A 46 18.75 -6.52 -30.59
N ASP A 47 18.00 -5.47 -30.92
CA ASP A 47 18.34 -4.54 -32.00
C ASP A 47 18.99 -3.25 -31.46
N GLN A 48 20.31 -3.27 -31.34
CA GLN A 48 21.12 -2.13 -30.90
C GLN A 48 21.00 -0.91 -31.84
N ARG A 49 20.53 -1.09 -33.09
CA ARG A 49 20.54 -0.05 -34.12
C ARG A 49 19.46 1.03 -33.91
N LEU A 50 18.37 0.72 -33.21
CA LEU A 50 17.24 1.64 -33.03
C LEU A 50 17.37 2.52 -31.77
N GLY A 51 18.38 2.29 -30.92
CA GLY A 51 18.53 3.04 -29.66
C GLY A 51 17.44 2.79 -28.61
N ILE A 52 16.45 1.93 -28.90
CA ILE A 52 15.30 1.65 -28.02
C ILE A 52 15.72 0.85 -26.77
N GLU A 53 16.83 0.09 -26.85
CA GLU A 53 17.48 -0.52 -25.66
C GLU A 53 17.84 0.52 -24.58
N LYS A 54 17.97 1.80 -24.94
CA LYS A 54 18.18 2.89 -23.96
C LYS A 54 16.93 3.19 -23.14
N TYR A 55 15.75 2.70 -23.49
CA TYR A 55 14.49 3.11 -22.87
C TYR A 55 13.74 1.99 -22.18
N VAL A 56 14.10 0.71 -22.35
CA VAL A 56 13.40 -0.41 -21.68
C VAL A 56 14.35 -1.55 -21.31
N THR A 57 14.20 -2.09 -20.10
CA THR A 57 14.90 -3.31 -19.67
C THR A 57 13.95 -4.50 -19.74
N LEU A 58 14.22 -5.46 -20.63
CA LEU A 58 13.44 -6.70 -20.72
C LEU A 58 13.95 -7.74 -19.72
N VAL A 59 13.06 -8.30 -18.92
CA VAL A 59 13.36 -9.31 -17.90
C VAL A 59 12.49 -10.54 -18.13
N LYS A 60 13.10 -11.67 -18.48
CA LYS A 60 12.37 -12.95 -18.51
C LYS A 60 12.23 -13.48 -17.09
N LEU A 61 11.00 -13.56 -16.59
CA LEU A 61 10.73 -14.10 -15.27
C LEU A 61 10.99 -15.61 -15.26
N ASN A 62 11.60 -16.08 -14.18
CA ASN A 62 11.81 -17.48 -13.89
C ASN A 62 11.68 -17.70 -12.36
N PRO A 63 11.57 -18.95 -11.88
CA PRO A 63 11.41 -19.21 -10.45
C PRO A 63 12.55 -18.64 -9.58
N ARG A 64 13.78 -18.57 -10.09
CA ARG A 64 14.94 -18.03 -9.34
C ARG A 64 14.82 -16.53 -9.09
N ILE A 65 14.40 -15.77 -10.10
CA ILE A 65 14.22 -14.31 -9.99
C ILE A 65 13.04 -14.00 -9.06
N ILE A 66 11.97 -14.79 -9.12
CA ILE A 66 10.79 -14.67 -8.23
C ILE A 66 11.19 -14.76 -6.75
N LEU A 67 12.07 -15.71 -6.40
CA LEU A 67 12.55 -15.86 -5.02
C LEU A 67 13.41 -14.68 -4.54
N ALA A 68 13.99 -13.92 -5.46
CA ALA A 68 14.78 -12.73 -5.16
C ALA A 68 13.91 -11.46 -5.06
N PHE A 69 12.64 -11.50 -5.48
CA PHE A 69 11.74 -10.37 -5.25
C PHE A 69 11.48 -10.23 -3.74
N PRO A 70 11.54 -9.00 -3.21
CA PRO A 70 11.15 -8.77 -1.82
C PRO A 70 9.69 -9.17 -1.64
N ASP A 71 9.43 -9.94 -0.58
CA ASP A 71 8.08 -10.30 -0.15
C ASP A 71 7.21 -9.04 -0.09
N VAL A 72 5.95 -9.11 -0.53
CA VAL A 72 5.06 -7.93 -0.54
C VAL A 72 4.93 -7.31 0.86
N LYS A 73 5.03 -8.15 1.90
CA LYS A 73 5.10 -7.71 3.30
C LYS A 73 6.25 -6.72 3.55
N ILE A 74 7.41 -6.92 2.91
CA ILE A 74 8.62 -6.10 3.09
C ILE A 74 8.41 -4.65 2.62
N PHE A 75 7.53 -4.40 1.64
CA PHE A 75 7.31 -3.03 1.13
C PHE A 75 6.71 -2.09 2.18
N TRP A 76 5.83 -2.61 3.05
CA TRP A 76 5.17 -1.82 4.10
C TRP A 76 5.93 -1.84 5.42
N THR A 77 6.80 -2.84 5.63
CA THR A 77 7.52 -3.04 6.90
C THR A 77 8.95 -2.48 6.91
N LYS A 78 9.46 -1.98 5.78
CA LYS A 78 10.87 -1.57 5.60
C LYS A 78 11.35 -0.52 6.61
N ASP A 79 10.45 0.30 7.12
CA ASP A 79 10.76 1.42 8.01
C ASP A 79 10.17 1.27 9.43
N LEU A 80 9.77 0.06 9.83
CA LEU A 80 9.19 -0.19 11.15
C LEU A 80 10.15 0.03 12.32
N GLU A 81 11.47 -0.06 12.10
CA GLU A 81 12.47 0.06 13.16
C GLU A 81 12.38 1.39 13.92
N GLY A 82 11.94 2.48 13.27
CA GLY A 82 11.71 3.77 13.91
C GLY A 82 10.37 3.91 14.64
N PHE A 83 9.49 2.93 14.49
CA PHE A 83 8.12 2.96 14.99
C PHE A 83 7.84 1.92 16.08
N VAL A 84 8.67 0.88 16.16
CA VAL A 84 8.66 -0.11 17.26
C VAL A 84 9.35 0.51 18.46
N VAL A 85 8.58 1.15 19.32
CA VAL A 85 9.07 1.81 20.53
C VAL A 85 8.45 1.16 21.75
N GLY A 86 9.16 1.24 22.87
CA GLY A 86 8.64 0.78 24.16
C GLY A 86 7.32 1.46 24.53
N ARG A 87 6.65 0.92 25.55
CA ARG A 87 5.39 1.48 26.07
C ARG A 87 5.57 2.96 26.38
N TYR A 88 4.66 3.79 25.87
CA TYR A 88 4.61 5.19 26.25
C TYR A 88 4.31 5.26 27.75
N SER A 89 4.95 6.15 28.50
CA SER A 89 4.53 6.44 29.86
C SER A 89 3.99 7.85 29.87
N PRO A 90 2.74 8.08 30.33
CA PRO A 90 2.22 9.43 30.46
C PRO A 90 3.14 10.26 31.35
N ILE A 91 3.75 11.29 30.75
CA ILE A 91 4.59 12.26 31.43
C ILE A 91 3.89 13.60 31.29
N ILE A 92 3.87 14.38 32.36
CA ILE A 92 3.26 15.70 32.38
C ILE A 92 4.14 16.67 31.57
N ASP A 93 3.55 17.45 30.69
CA ASP A 93 4.22 18.53 29.96
C ASP A 93 3.44 19.85 30.07
N THR A 94 4.02 20.91 29.54
CA THR A 94 3.44 22.25 29.48
C THR A 94 2.07 22.25 28.81
N GLY A 95 1.13 22.99 29.40
CA GLY A 95 -0.25 23.10 28.91
C GLY A 95 -1.19 22.00 29.41
N ASP A 96 -0.68 20.92 30.00
CA ASP A 96 -1.52 19.90 30.62
C ASP A 96 -2.26 20.43 31.83
N VAL A 97 -3.42 19.83 32.13
CA VAL A 97 -4.25 20.20 33.27
C VAL A 97 -4.23 19.08 34.30
N LEU A 98 -3.86 19.43 35.53
CA LEU A 98 -3.79 18.53 36.68
C LEU A 98 -4.95 18.79 37.64
N GLU A 99 -5.64 17.71 38.02
CA GLU A 99 -6.50 17.69 39.19
C GLU A 99 -5.74 17.13 40.38
N ILE A 100 -5.80 17.84 41.51
CA ILE A 100 -5.03 17.50 42.70
C ILE A 100 -5.99 17.36 43.87
N PHE A 101 -5.94 16.20 44.51
CA PHE A 101 -6.70 15.89 45.71
C PHE A 101 -5.71 15.74 46.87
N VAL A 102 -5.94 16.46 47.95
CA VAL A 102 -5.14 16.39 49.17
C VAL A 102 -6.03 15.84 50.27
N TYR A 103 -5.59 14.75 50.89
CA TYR A 103 -6.23 14.12 52.03
C TYR A 103 -5.38 14.36 53.27
N GLU A 104 -6.03 14.68 54.38
CA GLU A 104 -5.36 14.94 55.66
C GLU A 104 -5.89 13.98 56.73
N SER A 105 -4.99 13.46 57.57
CA SER A 105 -5.40 12.57 58.67
C SER A 105 -5.99 13.40 59.82
N PRO A 106 -6.95 12.85 60.58
CA PRO A 106 -7.44 13.51 61.79
C PRO A 106 -6.35 13.66 62.88
N PRO A 107 -6.36 14.76 63.65
CA PRO A 107 -7.13 15.98 63.41
C PRO A 107 -6.52 16.77 62.22
N PRO A 108 -7.35 17.29 61.29
CA PRO A 108 -6.86 18.07 60.15
C PRO A 108 -6.39 19.46 60.61
N LEU A 109 -5.21 19.88 60.16
CA LEU A 109 -4.58 21.15 60.54
C LEU A 109 -4.78 22.24 59.47
N LEU A 110 -4.69 21.88 58.19
CA LEU A 110 -4.51 22.87 57.12
C LEU A 110 -5.72 23.01 56.19
N PHE A 111 -6.39 21.91 55.85
CA PHE A 111 -7.36 21.90 54.76
C PHE A 111 -8.82 21.70 55.19
N SER A 112 -9.14 21.90 56.48
CA SER A 112 -10.51 21.83 56.98
C SER A 112 -11.13 23.23 57.13
N SER A 113 -12.43 23.34 56.85
CA SER A 113 -13.20 24.54 57.22
C SER A 113 -13.33 24.70 58.75
N ALA A 114 -13.20 23.59 59.48
CA ALA A 114 -13.28 23.53 60.94
C ALA A 114 -12.03 24.04 61.66
N SER A 115 -10.85 24.01 61.03
CA SER A 115 -9.61 24.56 61.60
C SER A 115 -9.63 26.09 61.66
N ILE A 116 -10.48 26.76 60.86
CA ILE A 116 -10.75 28.21 60.97
C ILE A 116 -11.67 28.52 62.18
N LEU A 117 -12.50 27.55 62.60
CA LEU A 117 -13.47 27.69 63.69
C LEU A 117 -13.00 27.05 65.01
N GLY A 118 -11.82 26.43 65.04
CA GLY A 118 -11.28 25.75 66.23
C GLY A 118 -12.04 24.48 66.63
N ILE A 119 -12.86 23.92 65.73
CA ILE A 119 -13.66 22.72 65.99
C ILE A 119 -12.84 21.48 65.59
N GLN A 120 -12.60 20.57 66.53
CA GLN A 120 -11.93 19.30 66.22
C GLN A 120 -12.89 18.36 65.48
N GLN A 121 -12.52 17.99 64.25
CA GLN A 121 -13.18 16.94 63.48
C GLN A 121 -12.30 15.68 63.46
N ASN A 122 -12.93 14.52 63.71
CA ASN A 122 -12.30 13.20 63.70
C ASN A 122 -12.43 12.49 62.33
N GLU A 123 -12.74 13.23 61.26
CA GLU A 123 -12.94 12.68 59.92
C GLU A 123 -11.80 13.06 58.97
N VAL A 124 -11.50 12.17 58.02
CA VAL A 124 -10.51 12.43 56.96
C VAL A 124 -11.06 13.53 56.06
N VAL A 125 -10.31 14.64 55.94
CA VAL A 125 -10.70 15.76 55.09
C VAL A 125 -10.06 15.62 53.72
N ALA A 126 -10.88 15.72 52.68
CA ALA A 126 -10.43 15.74 51.29
C ALA A 126 -10.60 17.15 50.70
N PHE A 127 -9.48 17.77 50.31
CA PHE A 127 -9.47 19.06 49.65
C PHE A 127 -9.14 18.92 48.17
N ARG A 128 -10.04 19.40 47.33
CA ARG A 128 -9.84 19.46 45.87
C ARG A 128 -9.26 20.81 45.51
N ILE A 129 -8.05 20.82 44.99
CA ILE A 129 -7.44 22.02 44.43
C ILE A 129 -8.09 22.30 43.08
N PRO A 130 -8.45 23.56 42.75
CA PRO A 130 -8.90 23.93 41.42
C PRO A 130 -7.93 23.43 40.34
N PRO A 131 -8.41 23.01 39.16
CA PRO A 131 -7.56 22.48 38.10
C PRO A 131 -6.34 23.39 37.83
N GLN A 132 -5.14 22.81 37.86
CA GLN A 132 -3.89 23.53 37.66
C GLN A 132 -3.34 23.25 36.28
N ILE A 133 -3.14 24.31 35.48
CA ILE A 133 -2.48 24.23 34.18
C ILE A 133 -0.97 24.30 34.41
N VAL A 134 -0.22 23.40 33.76
CA VAL A 134 1.24 23.43 33.78
C VAL A 134 1.73 24.63 32.97
N ASP A 135 2.40 25.56 33.63
CA ASP A 135 2.90 26.79 33.00
C ASP A 135 4.03 26.53 31.99
N GLU A 136 4.42 27.57 31.24
CA GLU A 136 5.51 27.51 30.25
C GLU A 136 6.86 27.10 30.85
N ASN A 137 7.08 27.43 32.12
CA ASN A 137 8.26 27.04 32.87
C ASN A 137 8.17 25.59 33.40
N GLY A 138 7.04 24.91 33.21
CA GLY A 138 6.79 23.53 33.61
C GLY A 138 6.40 23.37 35.09
N TYR A 139 5.85 24.40 35.72
CA TYR A 139 5.43 24.41 37.11
C TYR A 139 3.90 24.49 37.26
N ILE A 140 3.43 24.04 38.41
CA ILE A 140 2.06 24.26 38.91
C ILE A 140 2.11 24.99 40.24
N LEU A 141 1.04 25.70 40.59
CA LEU A 141 0.89 26.34 41.88
C LEU A 141 -0.01 25.49 42.78
N VAL A 142 0.50 25.13 43.95
CA VAL A 142 -0.26 24.38 44.95
C VAL A 142 -0.35 25.23 46.22
N PRO A 143 -1.56 25.57 46.71
CA PRO A 143 -1.73 26.28 47.97
C PRO A 143 -0.88 25.68 49.09
N PHE A 144 -0.20 26.54 49.85
CA PHE A 144 0.72 26.20 50.95
C PHE A 144 2.00 25.43 50.57
N ALA A 145 2.02 24.68 49.47
CA ALA A 145 3.22 24.02 48.93
C ALA A 145 4.01 24.89 47.92
N GLY A 146 3.40 25.97 47.42
CA GLY A 146 3.99 26.90 46.46
C GLY A 146 4.16 26.29 45.08
N ARG A 147 5.21 26.70 44.35
CA ARG A 147 5.49 26.20 42.99
C ARG A 147 6.07 24.79 43.03
N ILE A 148 5.51 23.88 42.25
CA ILE A 148 5.96 22.49 42.10
C ILE A 148 6.35 22.24 40.65
N LYS A 149 7.55 21.73 40.40
CA LYS A 149 7.96 21.32 39.05
C LYS A 149 7.18 20.06 38.66
N ALA A 150 6.36 20.17 37.62
CA ALA A 150 5.51 19.09 37.11
C ALA A 150 5.98 18.56 35.75
N LYS A 151 6.51 19.44 34.88
CA LYS A 151 7.03 19.05 33.57
C LYS A 151 8.11 17.97 33.67
N GLY A 152 7.98 16.93 32.85
CA GLY A 152 8.92 15.81 32.78
C GLY A 152 8.70 14.76 33.87
N LYS A 153 7.72 14.94 34.77
CA LYS A 153 7.43 14.01 35.86
C LYS A 153 6.18 13.19 35.59
N ARG A 154 6.09 12.05 36.26
CA ARG A 154 4.85 11.27 36.36
C ARG A 154 3.89 11.92 37.38
N PRO A 155 2.57 11.75 37.24
CA PRO A 155 1.60 12.23 38.24
C PRO A 155 1.94 11.77 39.67
N GLU A 156 2.40 10.54 39.83
CA GLU A 156 2.82 9.97 41.11
C GLU A 156 4.01 10.71 41.73
N GLU A 157 5.01 11.09 40.93
CA GLU A 157 6.19 11.83 41.38
C GLU A 157 5.83 13.28 41.77
N VAL A 158 4.87 13.88 41.05
CA VAL A 158 4.31 15.19 41.41
C VAL A 158 3.56 15.10 42.72
N ALA A 159 2.74 14.06 42.92
CA ALA A 159 2.01 13.81 44.16
C ALA A 159 2.95 13.70 45.36
N GLN A 160 4.02 12.90 45.24
CA GLN A 160 5.06 12.78 46.27
C GLN A 160 5.75 14.12 46.56
N SER A 161 6.06 14.90 45.51
CA SER A 161 6.67 16.23 45.65
C SER A 161 5.77 17.19 46.42
N ILE A 162 4.45 17.13 46.20
CA ILE A 162 3.47 17.96 46.91
C ILE A 162 3.36 17.50 48.37
N ALA A 163 3.21 16.20 48.61
CA ALA A 163 3.10 15.64 49.96
C ALA A 163 4.30 16.02 50.83
N ALA A 164 5.52 15.89 50.29
CA ALA A 164 6.74 16.27 50.99
C ALA A 164 6.80 17.76 51.38
N LYS A 165 6.29 18.66 50.54
CA LYS A 165 6.22 20.09 50.87
C LYS A 165 5.12 20.44 51.86
N LEU A 166 4.02 19.69 51.86
CA LEU A 166 2.91 19.86 52.81
C LEU A 166 3.18 19.20 54.16
N ALA A 167 4.09 18.23 54.27
CA ALA A 167 4.35 17.47 55.48
C ALA A 167 4.74 18.32 56.71
N ARG A 168 5.27 19.53 56.52
CA ARG A 168 5.59 20.48 57.61
C ARG A 168 4.44 21.40 58.01
N LYS A 169 3.30 21.33 57.30
CA LYS A 169 2.16 22.25 57.45
C LYS A 169 0.83 21.54 57.65
N ALA A 170 0.69 20.31 57.14
CA ALA A 170 -0.50 19.48 57.24
C ALA A 170 -0.17 18.19 58.01
N ASN A 171 -1.17 17.62 58.69
CA ASN A 171 -1.05 16.38 59.44
C ASN A 171 -1.16 15.15 58.51
N ASN A 172 -0.03 14.47 58.30
CA ASN A 172 0.08 13.28 57.45
C ASN A 172 -0.65 13.43 56.09
N PRO A 173 -0.23 14.39 55.24
CA PRO A 173 -0.91 14.67 53.99
C PRO A 173 -0.68 13.55 52.96
N GLN A 174 -1.77 13.04 52.39
CA GLN A 174 -1.73 12.17 51.21
C GLN A 174 -2.21 12.93 49.99
N VAL A 175 -1.53 12.77 48.85
CA VAL A 175 -1.84 13.52 47.63
C VAL A 175 -2.09 12.57 46.48
N VAL A 176 -3.14 12.85 45.72
CA VAL A 176 -3.44 12.17 44.46
C VAL A 176 -3.47 13.20 43.35
N VAL A 177 -2.69 12.97 42.30
CA VAL A 177 -2.64 13.83 41.11
C VAL A 177 -3.19 13.05 39.93
N LYS A 178 -4.13 13.64 39.21
CA LYS A 178 -4.72 13.09 37.98
C LYS A 178 -4.50 14.06 36.84
N LEU A 179 -4.23 13.53 35.65
CA LEU A 179 -4.20 14.31 34.42
C LEU A 179 -5.63 14.40 33.88
N SER A 180 -6.21 15.60 33.82
CA SER A 180 -7.57 15.83 33.32
C SER A 180 -7.60 16.43 31.92
N GLY A 181 -6.58 17.20 31.56
CA GLY A 181 -6.38 17.75 30.21
C GLY A 181 -5.09 17.25 29.60
N PHE A 182 -5.18 16.40 28.58
CA PHE A 182 -4.05 15.86 27.80
C PHE A 182 -3.73 16.78 26.63
N ASN A 183 -3.30 18.00 26.93
CA ASN A 183 -3.05 19.01 25.91
C ASN A 183 -1.70 18.83 25.22
N SER A 184 -0.74 18.17 25.89
CA SER A 184 0.57 17.87 25.35
C SER A 184 0.67 16.49 24.70
N SER A 185 -0.17 15.55 25.15
CA SER A 185 -0.01 14.11 24.91
C SER A 185 -1.19 13.56 24.12
N TYR A 186 -1.22 13.88 22.82
CA TYR A 186 -2.23 13.41 21.90
C TYR A 186 -1.61 12.95 20.58
N VAL A 187 -2.39 12.15 19.85
CA VAL A 187 -2.18 11.87 18.42
C VAL A 187 -3.26 12.54 17.61
N THR A 188 -2.98 12.83 16.35
CA THR A 188 -3.99 13.38 15.44
C THR A 188 -4.44 12.27 14.50
N VAL A 189 -5.75 12.00 14.45
CA VAL A 189 -6.33 11.03 13.51
C VAL A 189 -7.22 11.78 12.53
N PHE A 190 -7.00 11.59 11.23
CA PHE A 190 -7.83 12.18 10.19
C PHE A 190 -7.87 11.36 8.90
N GLY A 191 -8.78 11.73 7.99
CA GLY A 191 -8.98 11.07 6.69
C GLY A 191 -10.26 10.23 6.67
N GLU A 192 -10.19 9.02 6.11
CA GLU A 192 -11.30 8.06 5.96
C GLU A 192 -11.70 7.39 7.29
N VAL A 193 -12.07 8.21 8.26
CA VAL A 193 -12.55 7.84 9.60
C VAL A 193 -13.87 8.54 9.90
N ARG A 194 -14.63 7.99 10.85
CA ARG A 194 -15.93 8.58 11.22
C ARG A 194 -15.78 9.98 11.82
N GLU A 195 -14.77 10.20 12.66
CA GLU A 195 -14.49 11.51 13.27
C GLU A 195 -13.01 11.89 13.20
N SER A 196 -12.66 12.91 12.41
CA SER A 196 -11.29 13.43 12.41
C SER A 196 -11.06 14.32 13.64
N ARG A 197 -10.15 13.92 14.55
CA ARG A 197 -9.89 14.65 15.81
C ARG A 197 -8.53 14.33 16.42
N LYS A 198 -8.15 15.15 17.41
CA LYS A 198 -7.06 14.83 18.34
C LYS A 198 -7.55 13.78 19.34
N VAL A 199 -6.77 12.72 19.51
CA VAL A 199 -7.04 11.61 20.42
C VAL A 199 -6.01 11.65 21.55
N PRO A 200 -6.42 11.85 22.81
CA PRO A 200 -5.51 11.90 23.94
C PRO A 200 -4.91 10.52 24.24
N LEU A 201 -3.62 10.49 24.57
CA LEU A 201 -2.90 9.27 24.96
C LEU A 201 -3.09 9.03 26.46
N THR A 202 -4.15 8.30 26.82
CA THR A 202 -4.59 8.17 28.21
C THR A 202 -3.88 7.07 29.01
N TYR A 203 -3.25 6.10 28.35
CA TYR A 203 -2.56 4.99 29.02
C TYR A 203 -1.32 4.51 28.25
N SER A 204 -0.51 3.68 28.91
CA SER A 204 0.86 3.37 28.48
C SER A 204 0.99 2.44 27.26
N ASN A 205 -0.09 1.75 26.91
CA ASN A 205 -0.14 0.84 25.75
C ASN A 205 -1.21 1.27 24.74
N PHE A 206 -1.36 2.58 24.51
CA PHE A 206 -2.26 3.10 23.49
C PHE A 206 -1.70 2.83 22.09
N ARG A 207 -2.44 2.09 21.26
CA ARG A 207 -1.99 1.61 19.95
C ARG A 207 -2.83 2.17 18.81
N LEU A 208 -2.37 1.90 17.59
CA LEU A 208 -3.01 2.33 16.36
C LEU A 208 -4.50 1.95 16.30
N LEU A 209 -4.84 0.70 16.60
CA LEU A 209 -6.24 0.25 16.57
C LEU A 209 -7.09 0.91 17.67
N ASP A 210 -6.51 1.24 18.83
CA ASP A 210 -7.22 1.98 19.90
C ASP A 210 -7.55 3.40 19.45
N ALA A 211 -6.61 4.06 18.76
CA ALA A 211 -6.83 5.38 18.17
C ALA A 211 -7.96 5.35 17.14
N LEU A 212 -7.93 4.38 16.22
CA LEU A 212 -8.97 4.22 15.19
C LEU A 212 -10.34 3.90 15.81
N ALA A 213 -10.39 3.07 16.85
CA ALA A 213 -11.63 2.78 17.56
C ALA A 213 -12.19 4.02 18.27
N SER A 214 -11.33 4.85 18.86
CA SER A 214 -11.74 6.07 19.59
C SER A 214 -12.37 7.16 18.70
N VAL A 215 -12.12 7.09 17.39
CA VAL A 215 -12.72 7.97 16.38
C VAL A 215 -13.90 7.33 15.64
N GLY A 216 -14.40 6.20 16.13
CA GLY A 216 -15.55 5.49 15.57
C GLY A 216 -15.24 4.58 14.39
N GLY A 217 -13.96 4.26 14.14
CA GLY A 217 -13.52 3.37 13.08
C GLY A 217 -13.32 4.04 11.71
N VAL A 218 -12.97 3.22 10.72
CA VAL A 218 -12.77 3.66 9.32
C VAL A 218 -14.09 3.62 8.55
N THR A 219 -14.27 4.57 7.62
CA THR A 219 -15.46 4.66 6.75
C THR A 219 -15.35 3.80 5.49
N SER A 220 -14.12 3.54 5.06
CA SER A 220 -13.79 2.80 3.84
C SER A 220 -13.60 1.29 4.09
N PRO A 221 -13.82 0.43 3.08
CA PRO A 221 -13.63 -1.02 3.21
C PRO A 221 -12.21 -1.37 3.69
N ILE A 222 -12.09 -2.20 4.72
CA ILE A 222 -10.80 -2.54 5.38
C ILE A 222 -9.74 -3.02 4.38
N ASN A 223 -10.13 -3.81 3.39
CA ASN A 223 -9.24 -4.36 2.36
C ASN A 223 -8.79 -3.33 1.31
N LYS A 224 -9.37 -2.12 1.29
CA LYS A 224 -9.00 -1.00 0.40
C LYS A 224 -8.48 0.22 1.17
N THR A 225 -8.18 0.05 2.45
CA THR A 225 -7.75 1.12 3.34
C THR A 225 -6.27 0.99 3.69
N LEU A 226 -5.53 2.07 3.51
CA LEU A 226 -4.16 2.24 4.01
C LEU A 226 -4.17 3.17 5.23
N VAL A 227 -3.36 2.82 6.22
CA VAL A 227 -3.08 3.69 7.36
C VAL A 227 -1.66 4.21 7.22
N GLN A 228 -1.54 5.53 7.17
CA GLN A 228 -0.27 6.23 7.19
C GLN A 228 0.00 6.74 8.60
N ILE A 229 1.21 6.54 9.09
CA ILE A 229 1.66 7.13 10.36
C ILE A 229 2.89 7.98 10.08
N ASP A 230 2.77 9.26 10.41
CA ASP A 230 3.84 10.24 10.35
C ASP A 230 4.34 10.51 11.77
N ARG A 231 5.63 10.20 12.01
CA ARG A 231 6.32 10.39 13.29
C ARG A 231 7.66 11.05 13.05
N LYS A 232 7.84 12.27 13.58
CA LYS A 232 9.13 13.01 13.54
C LYS A 232 9.75 13.06 12.12
N GLY A 233 8.92 13.30 11.10
CA GLY A 233 9.36 13.38 9.70
C GLY A 233 9.61 12.04 9.00
N LYS A 234 9.36 10.91 9.67
CA LYS A 234 9.31 9.58 9.04
C LYS A 234 7.86 9.19 8.79
N THR A 235 7.61 8.56 7.66
CA THR A 235 6.28 8.11 7.24
C THR A 235 6.30 6.61 7.00
N ILE A 236 5.36 5.88 7.60
CA ILE A 236 5.07 4.48 7.24
C ILE A 236 3.66 4.35 6.71
N ARG A 237 3.44 3.38 5.83
CA ARG A 237 2.13 3.07 5.26
C ARG A 237 1.87 1.59 5.42
N LEU A 238 0.75 1.24 6.04
CA LEU A 238 0.37 -0.12 6.35
C LEU A 238 -1.05 -0.40 5.83
N PRO A 239 -1.29 -1.50 5.12
CA PRO A 239 -2.65 -1.97 4.85
C PRO A 239 -3.38 -2.25 6.16
N LEU A 240 -4.57 -1.67 6.33
CA LEU A 240 -5.34 -1.83 7.57
C LEU A 240 -5.68 -3.31 7.84
N GLU A 241 -5.96 -4.07 6.78
CA GLU A 241 -6.20 -5.51 6.88
C GLU A 241 -5.01 -6.26 7.52
N GLU A 242 -3.77 -5.89 7.18
CA GLU A 242 -2.57 -6.51 7.76
C GLU A 242 -2.35 -6.06 9.20
N VAL A 243 -2.65 -4.79 9.54
CA VAL A 243 -2.62 -4.30 10.93
C VAL A 243 -3.55 -5.09 11.84
N ILE A 244 -4.74 -5.46 11.34
CA ILE A 244 -5.72 -6.25 12.08
C ILE A 244 -5.25 -7.71 12.21
N ARG A 245 -4.64 -8.27 11.17
CA ARG A 245 -4.19 -9.68 11.15
C ARG A 245 -2.92 -9.93 11.94
N ASP A 246 -1.94 -9.03 11.89
CA ASP A 246 -0.65 -9.17 12.56
C ASP A 246 -0.52 -8.15 13.72
N PRO A 247 -0.58 -8.61 14.98
CA PRO A 247 -0.42 -7.73 16.15
C PRO A 247 0.89 -6.93 16.18
N LYS A 248 1.93 -7.36 15.47
CA LYS A 248 3.21 -6.63 15.37
C LYS A 248 3.08 -5.31 14.60
N LEU A 249 2.09 -5.23 13.72
CA LEU A 249 1.78 -4.02 12.92
C LEU A 249 0.82 -3.07 13.65
N ASN A 250 0.22 -3.49 14.77
CA ASN A 250 -0.55 -2.63 15.65
C ASN A 250 0.39 -1.84 16.58
N LEU A 251 1.03 -0.82 16.01
CA LEU A 251 2.12 -0.08 16.63
C LEU A 251 1.65 0.76 17.83
N ASN A 252 2.54 0.87 18.82
CA ASN A 252 2.38 1.80 19.94
C ASN A 252 2.53 3.24 19.44
N LEU A 253 1.60 4.09 19.86
CA LEU A 253 1.56 5.49 19.46
C LEU A 253 2.31 6.39 20.44
N GLN A 254 2.80 7.51 19.93
CA GLN A 254 3.54 8.52 20.69
C GLN A 254 2.91 9.91 20.53
N PRO A 255 3.11 10.81 21.51
CA PRO A 255 2.69 12.20 21.38
C PRO A 255 3.21 12.82 20.08
N GLY A 256 2.33 13.50 19.35
CA GLY A 256 2.65 14.15 18.09
C GLY A 256 2.61 13.24 16.86
N ASP A 257 2.30 11.95 17.01
CA ASP A 257 2.02 11.10 15.84
C ASP A 257 0.79 11.63 15.09
N VAL A 258 0.89 11.56 13.76
CA VAL A 258 -0.18 11.92 12.86
C VAL A 258 -0.58 10.68 12.07
N ILE A 259 -1.84 10.26 12.24
CA ILE A 259 -2.43 9.09 11.63
C ILE A 259 -3.38 9.54 10.54
N THR A 260 -3.07 9.19 9.30
CA THR A 260 -3.91 9.48 8.14
C THR A 260 -4.47 8.18 7.58
N VAL A 261 -5.78 8.06 7.58
CA VAL A 261 -6.47 6.92 6.94
C VAL A 261 -6.85 7.31 5.53
N VAL A 262 -6.41 6.53 4.55
CA VAL A 262 -6.59 6.83 3.13
C VAL A 262 -7.28 5.66 2.45
N TYR A 263 -8.36 5.95 1.74
CA TYR A 263 -8.90 5.05 0.74
C TYR A 263 -7.98 5.07 -0.46
N LYS A 264 -7.27 3.97 -0.70
CA LYS A 264 -6.42 3.84 -1.87
C LYS A 264 -6.71 2.51 -2.57
N THR A 265 -7.39 2.60 -3.70
CA THR A 265 -7.43 1.51 -4.68
C THR A 265 -6.14 1.54 -5.48
N GLN A 266 -5.53 0.36 -5.65
CA GLN A 266 -4.48 0.16 -6.63
C GLN A 266 -5.14 -0.39 -7.89
N SER A 267 -4.64 -0.03 -9.06
CA SER A 267 -5.15 -0.56 -10.32
C SER A 267 -4.03 -1.04 -11.25
N ALA A 268 -4.40 -1.97 -12.12
CA ALA A 268 -3.56 -2.43 -13.23
C ALA A 268 -4.41 -2.57 -14.48
N VAL A 269 -3.84 -2.22 -15.64
CA VAL A 269 -4.56 -2.24 -16.91
C VAL A 269 -4.24 -3.52 -17.67
N PHE A 270 -5.27 -4.27 -18.05
CA PHE A 270 -5.15 -5.49 -18.85
C PHE A 270 -5.53 -5.23 -20.30
N LEU A 271 -4.64 -5.62 -21.22
CA LEU A 271 -4.78 -5.36 -22.66
C LEU A 271 -4.39 -6.58 -23.50
N GLY A 272 -4.83 -6.58 -24.76
CA GLY A 272 -4.42 -7.55 -25.77
C GLY A 272 -5.36 -8.76 -25.86
N ALA A 273 -4.81 -9.96 -25.99
CA ALA A 273 -5.56 -11.23 -26.04
C ALA A 273 -5.90 -11.76 -24.62
N SER A 274 -6.31 -10.83 -23.75
CA SER A 274 -6.87 -11.14 -22.44
C SER A 274 -8.35 -11.49 -22.57
N GLY A 275 -8.92 -12.19 -21.57
CA GLY A 275 -10.36 -12.46 -21.53
C GLY A 275 -11.20 -11.19 -21.60
N ARG A 276 -10.77 -10.13 -20.89
CA ARG A 276 -11.37 -8.79 -20.91
C ARG A 276 -10.29 -7.72 -20.84
N ASN A 277 -10.33 -6.78 -21.79
CA ASN A 277 -9.51 -5.57 -21.70
C ASN A 277 -10.18 -4.59 -20.75
N MET A 278 -9.55 -4.34 -19.60
CA MET A 278 -10.11 -3.49 -18.54
C MET A 278 -9.05 -2.97 -17.60
N GLU A 279 -9.38 -1.91 -16.87
CA GLU A 279 -8.68 -1.54 -15.65
C GLU A 279 -9.20 -2.41 -14.50
N LEU A 280 -8.32 -3.16 -13.85
CA LEU A 280 -8.63 -4.00 -12.70
C LEU A 280 -8.20 -3.28 -11.42
N GLU A 281 -9.16 -2.83 -10.63
CA GLU A 281 -8.91 -2.41 -9.25
C GLU A 281 -8.67 -3.60 -8.32
N PHE A 282 -7.78 -3.43 -7.35
CA PHE A 282 -7.49 -4.44 -6.33
C PHE A 282 -7.21 -3.85 -4.95
N GLU A 283 -7.17 -4.76 -3.99
CA GLU A 283 -7.04 -4.52 -2.56
C GLU A 283 -5.68 -3.91 -2.18
N ALA A 284 -5.63 -3.16 -1.08
CA ALA A 284 -4.43 -2.47 -0.59
C ALA A 284 -3.28 -3.42 -0.21
N ARG A 285 -3.60 -4.68 0.12
CA ARG A 285 -2.60 -5.75 0.34
C ARG A 285 -1.93 -6.23 -0.95
N GLY A 286 -2.42 -5.79 -2.11
CA GLY A 286 -1.98 -6.21 -3.44
C GLY A 286 -2.69 -7.45 -3.96
N ILE A 287 -2.47 -7.73 -5.24
CA ILE A 287 -2.99 -8.91 -5.95
C ILE A 287 -1.84 -9.59 -6.70
N ASN A 288 -1.80 -10.92 -6.69
CA ASN A 288 -0.84 -11.64 -7.53
C ASN A 288 -1.35 -11.83 -8.96
N LEU A 289 -0.43 -12.07 -9.89
CA LEU A 289 -0.75 -12.15 -11.32
C LEU A 289 -1.71 -13.30 -11.64
N SER A 290 -1.66 -14.41 -10.89
CA SER A 290 -2.62 -15.52 -11.06
C SER A 290 -4.06 -15.12 -10.72
N GLN A 291 -4.26 -14.42 -9.60
CA GLN A 291 -5.56 -13.92 -9.17
C GLN A 291 -6.07 -12.85 -10.14
N ALA A 292 -5.19 -11.95 -10.57
CA ALA A 292 -5.53 -10.90 -11.49
C ALA A 292 -5.96 -11.46 -12.86
N LEU A 293 -5.20 -12.42 -13.41
CA LEU A 293 -5.60 -13.15 -14.62
C LEU A 293 -6.93 -13.88 -14.45
N GLY A 294 -7.18 -14.53 -13.30
CA GLY A 294 -8.47 -15.13 -12.99
C GLY A 294 -9.62 -14.11 -13.01
N ARG A 295 -9.42 -12.92 -12.43
CA ARG A 295 -10.42 -11.84 -12.42
C ARG A 295 -10.69 -11.28 -13.83
N VAL A 296 -9.70 -11.21 -14.71
CA VAL A 296 -9.89 -10.70 -16.08
C VAL A 296 -10.31 -11.77 -17.09
N GLY A 297 -10.52 -13.02 -16.67
CA GLY A 297 -10.95 -14.12 -17.54
C GLY A 297 -9.82 -14.86 -18.25
N GLY A 298 -8.57 -14.67 -17.81
CA GLY A 298 -7.41 -15.39 -18.29
C GLY A 298 -6.93 -14.98 -19.68
N LEU A 299 -6.24 -15.90 -20.34
CA LEU A 299 -5.80 -15.76 -21.73
C LEU A 299 -6.88 -16.34 -22.64
N GLN A 300 -7.10 -15.72 -23.80
CA GLN A 300 -7.99 -16.26 -24.83
C GLN A 300 -7.26 -17.34 -25.64
N ASP A 301 -7.66 -18.61 -25.52
CA ASP A 301 -6.97 -19.75 -26.14
C ASP A 301 -6.85 -19.63 -27.68
N ASP A 302 -7.89 -19.12 -28.33
CA ASP A 302 -7.97 -18.92 -29.78
C ASP A 302 -7.10 -17.75 -30.29
N ARG A 303 -6.66 -16.85 -29.39
CA ARG A 303 -5.98 -15.61 -29.76
C ARG A 303 -4.61 -15.40 -29.12
N ALA A 304 -4.42 -15.88 -27.90
CA ALA A 304 -3.28 -15.51 -27.06
C ALA A 304 -2.04 -16.32 -27.41
N HIS A 305 -0.89 -15.66 -27.37
CA HIS A 305 0.40 -16.34 -27.42
C HIS A 305 0.82 -16.68 -25.99
N ALA A 306 0.87 -17.98 -25.64
CA ALA A 306 1.24 -18.43 -24.30
C ALA A 306 2.60 -17.89 -23.80
N LYS A 307 3.56 -17.64 -24.71
CA LYS A 307 4.88 -17.07 -24.36
C LYS A 307 4.90 -15.54 -24.28
N GLY A 308 3.74 -14.92 -24.48
CA GLY A 308 3.56 -13.49 -24.76
C GLY A 308 2.83 -12.73 -23.67
N LEU A 309 2.95 -13.15 -22.40
CA LEU A 309 2.48 -12.38 -21.26
C LEU A 309 3.56 -11.38 -20.84
N PHE A 310 3.23 -10.09 -20.86
CA PHE A 310 4.15 -9.00 -20.57
C PHE A 310 3.59 -8.08 -19.49
N ILE A 311 4.43 -7.67 -18.54
CA ILE A 311 4.09 -6.71 -17.49
C ILE A 311 5.02 -5.51 -17.64
N PHE A 312 4.46 -4.35 -17.93
CA PHE A 312 5.19 -3.09 -18.04
C PHE A 312 5.14 -2.38 -16.68
N ARG A 313 6.30 -2.05 -16.13
CA ARG A 313 6.42 -1.45 -14.80
C ARG A 313 7.59 -0.49 -14.72
N LEU A 314 7.41 0.60 -13.96
CA LEU A 314 8.50 1.48 -13.53
C LEU A 314 9.07 0.98 -12.20
N GLU A 315 10.29 0.45 -12.21
CA GLU A 315 10.95 -0.15 -11.04
C GLU A 315 12.05 0.72 -10.44
N ASP A 316 12.22 0.63 -9.12
CA ASP A 316 13.31 1.30 -8.43
C ASP A 316 14.64 0.57 -8.69
N LYS A 317 15.73 1.34 -8.83
CA LYS A 317 17.07 0.81 -9.12
C LYS A 317 17.56 -0.20 -8.07
N ASP A 318 17.12 -0.04 -6.82
CA ASP A 318 17.48 -0.94 -5.72
C ASP A 318 16.83 -2.32 -5.84
N VAL A 319 15.59 -2.38 -6.36
CA VAL A 319 14.90 -3.65 -6.62
C VAL A 319 15.67 -4.42 -7.68
N LEU A 320 16.04 -3.77 -8.79
CA LEU A 320 16.80 -4.39 -9.88
C LEU A 320 18.17 -4.91 -9.42
N ARG A 321 18.85 -4.16 -8.54
CA ARG A 321 20.12 -4.60 -7.94
C ARG A 321 19.96 -5.86 -7.10
N LYS A 322 18.90 -5.95 -6.28
CA LYS A 322 18.63 -7.13 -5.43
C LYS A 322 18.36 -8.39 -6.25
N ILE A 323 17.65 -8.26 -7.36
CA ILE A 323 17.38 -9.38 -8.27
C ILE A 323 18.52 -9.65 -9.27
N GLY A 324 19.66 -8.96 -9.13
CA GLY A 324 20.86 -9.18 -9.95
C GLY A 324 20.76 -8.68 -11.39
N ILE A 325 19.82 -7.77 -11.70
CA ILE A 325 19.59 -7.27 -13.05
C ILE A 325 20.27 -5.91 -13.22
N LYS A 326 21.18 -5.84 -14.18
CA LYS A 326 21.78 -4.57 -14.62
C LYS A 326 20.81 -3.90 -15.60
N PRO A 327 20.25 -2.73 -15.24
CA PRO A 327 19.30 -2.04 -16.11
C PRO A 327 20.01 -1.55 -17.38
N LYS A 328 19.40 -1.80 -18.53
CA LYS A 328 19.83 -1.22 -19.82
C LYS A 328 19.16 0.13 -20.07
N ALA A 329 17.96 0.31 -19.53
CA ALA A 329 17.16 1.52 -19.70
C ALA A 329 17.66 2.71 -18.87
N VAL A 330 17.51 3.90 -19.44
CA VAL A 330 17.65 5.19 -18.77
C VAL A 330 16.47 5.37 -17.80
N ALA A 331 16.77 5.88 -16.60
CA ALA A 331 15.74 6.15 -15.61
C ALA A 331 14.82 7.30 -16.06
N MET A 332 13.52 7.09 -15.97
CA MET A 332 12.47 8.09 -16.18
C MET A 332 11.94 8.51 -14.80
N GLY A 333 12.19 9.76 -14.39
CA GLY A 333 11.75 10.26 -13.07
C GLY A 333 12.35 9.47 -11.89
N GLY A 334 13.59 8.98 -12.02
CA GLY A 334 14.27 8.18 -11.00
C GLY A 334 13.93 6.68 -11.00
N LYS A 335 12.93 6.25 -11.79
CA LYS A 335 12.54 4.84 -11.94
C LYS A 335 12.95 4.28 -13.30
N ILE A 336 13.18 2.98 -13.38
CA ILE A 336 13.65 2.30 -14.58
C ILE A 336 12.46 1.59 -15.22
N PRO A 337 12.12 1.86 -16.49
CA PRO A 337 11.11 1.11 -17.22
C PRO A 337 11.58 -0.33 -17.50
N VAL A 338 10.79 -1.28 -17.02
CA VAL A 338 11.04 -2.71 -17.10
C VAL A 338 9.84 -3.39 -17.74
N ILE A 339 10.11 -4.29 -18.69
CA ILE A 339 9.11 -5.23 -19.19
C ILE A 339 9.47 -6.60 -18.64
N TYR A 340 8.59 -7.15 -17.80
CA TYR A 340 8.68 -8.54 -17.40
C TYR A 340 7.97 -9.42 -18.43
N ASN A 341 8.57 -10.55 -18.80
CA ASN A 341 7.96 -11.55 -19.67
C ASN A 341 7.78 -12.86 -18.92
N VAL A 342 6.57 -13.43 -19.01
CA VAL A 342 6.24 -14.77 -18.48
C VAL A 342 5.89 -15.68 -19.65
N ASP A 343 6.36 -16.92 -19.59
CA ASP A 343 6.08 -17.95 -20.59
C ASP A 343 5.14 -19.01 -20.03
N LEU A 344 3.84 -18.89 -20.32
CA LEU A 344 2.81 -19.81 -19.81
C LEU A 344 2.77 -21.16 -20.55
N SER A 345 3.63 -21.37 -21.55
CA SER A 345 3.83 -22.73 -22.09
C SER A 345 4.63 -23.64 -21.15
N ASP A 346 5.34 -23.04 -20.18
CA ASP A 346 6.03 -23.76 -19.11
C ASP A 346 5.12 -23.88 -17.87
N PRO A 347 4.83 -25.09 -17.36
CA PRO A 347 4.03 -25.27 -16.15
C PRO A 347 4.64 -24.58 -14.91
N ALA A 348 5.97 -24.41 -14.84
CA ALA A 348 6.62 -23.70 -13.74
C ALA A 348 6.20 -22.23 -13.65
N SER A 349 5.73 -21.65 -14.76
CA SER A 349 5.27 -20.26 -14.79
C SER A 349 4.03 -20.02 -13.93
N PHE A 350 3.22 -21.03 -13.62
CA PHE A 350 2.09 -20.85 -12.68
C PHE A 350 2.56 -20.53 -11.25
N LEU A 351 3.74 -21.02 -10.85
CA LEU A 351 4.36 -20.63 -9.58
C LEU A 351 4.87 -19.18 -9.60
N ILE A 352 5.36 -18.73 -10.77
CA ILE A 352 5.72 -17.32 -11.01
C ILE A 352 4.47 -16.45 -10.85
N LEU A 353 3.35 -16.84 -11.47
CA LEU A 353 2.09 -16.07 -11.39
C LEU A 353 1.57 -15.92 -9.95
N LYS A 354 1.76 -16.94 -9.11
CA LYS A 354 1.30 -16.94 -7.71
C LYS A 354 2.10 -15.99 -6.83
N ASN A 355 3.39 -15.83 -7.13
CA ASN A 355 4.32 -15.07 -6.30
C ASN A 355 4.67 -13.69 -6.87
N PHE A 356 4.34 -13.41 -8.14
CA PHE A 356 4.50 -12.09 -8.74
C PHE A 356 3.29 -11.21 -8.44
N TYR A 357 3.49 -10.19 -7.62
CA TYR A 357 2.44 -9.23 -7.28
C TYR A 357 2.44 -8.04 -8.23
N LEU A 358 1.25 -7.61 -8.62
CA LEU A 358 1.03 -6.39 -9.37
C LEU A 358 1.20 -5.16 -8.47
N LYS A 359 1.71 -4.09 -9.06
CA LYS A 359 1.82 -2.76 -8.45
C LYS A 359 0.83 -1.82 -9.12
N ASP A 360 0.51 -0.78 -8.37
CA ASP A 360 -0.28 0.36 -8.83
C ASP A 360 0.30 0.95 -10.14
N GLY A 361 -0.53 1.02 -11.18
CA GLY A 361 -0.14 1.52 -12.51
C GLY A 361 0.55 0.50 -13.42
N ASP A 362 0.61 -0.78 -13.05
CA ASP A 362 1.12 -1.82 -13.95
C ASP A 362 0.24 -1.98 -15.20
N ILE A 363 0.87 -2.24 -16.34
CA ILE A 363 0.16 -2.64 -17.56
C ILE A 363 0.50 -4.09 -17.87
N VAL A 364 -0.53 -4.94 -17.91
CA VAL A 364 -0.43 -6.34 -18.30
C VAL A 364 -0.93 -6.49 -19.73
N TYR A 365 -0.02 -6.87 -20.64
CA TYR A 365 -0.31 -7.05 -22.05
C TYR A 365 -0.13 -8.51 -22.46
N ILE A 366 -1.17 -9.08 -23.08
CA ILE A 366 -1.12 -10.44 -23.66
C ILE A 366 -1.02 -10.33 -25.17
N ALA A 367 0.12 -10.73 -25.73
CA ALA A 367 0.34 -10.69 -27.16
C ALA A 367 -0.52 -11.72 -27.91
N THR A 368 -0.93 -11.37 -29.12
CA THR A 368 -1.67 -12.27 -30.02
C THR A 368 -0.73 -13.29 -30.67
N ALA A 369 -1.19 -14.53 -30.84
CA ALA A 369 -0.43 -15.59 -31.49
C ALA A 369 -0.29 -15.35 -33.01
N PRO A 370 0.85 -15.72 -33.64
CA PRO A 370 1.05 -15.55 -35.08
C PRO A 370 -0.02 -16.26 -35.94
N ALA A 371 -0.51 -17.43 -35.51
CA ALA A 371 -1.54 -18.19 -36.22
C ALA A 371 -2.85 -17.40 -36.42
N VAL A 372 -3.17 -16.46 -35.51
CA VAL A 372 -4.35 -15.60 -35.61
C VAL A 372 -4.25 -14.66 -36.81
N GLN A 373 -3.04 -14.18 -37.13
CA GLN A 373 -2.83 -13.33 -38.29
C GLN A 373 -3.09 -14.11 -39.58
N LEU A 374 -2.64 -15.37 -39.65
CA LEU A 374 -2.95 -16.26 -40.78
C LEU A 374 -4.46 -16.53 -40.90
N GLN A 375 -5.16 -16.78 -39.79
CA GLN A 375 -6.62 -16.95 -39.83
C GLN A 375 -7.34 -15.69 -40.31
N LYS A 376 -6.94 -14.50 -39.84
CA LYS A 376 -7.48 -13.22 -40.30
C LYS A 376 -7.26 -13.04 -41.81
N PHE A 377 -6.06 -13.36 -42.29
CA PHE A 377 -5.74 -13.33 -43.71
C PHE A 377 -6.65 -14.24 -44.53
N LEU A 378 -6.79 -15.49 -44.12
CA LEU A 378 -7.65 -16.46 -44.80
C LEU A 378 -9.12 -16.04 -44.80
N ARG A 379 -9.61 -15.40 -43.73
CA ARG A 379 -10.98 -14.84 -43.68
C ARG A 379 -11.20 -13.71 -44.69
N VAL A 380 -10.19 -12.90 -44.96
CA VAL A 380 -10.28 -11.83 -45.97
C VAL A 380 -10.28 -12.40 -47.38
N ILE A 381 -9.53 -13.49 -47.63
CA ILE A 381 -9.39 -14.08 -48.97
C ILE A 381 -10.47 -15.11 -49.30
N SER A 382 -11.00 -15.83 -48.31
CA SER A 382 -11.98 -16.90 -48.54
C SER A 382 -13.19 -16.46 -49.37
N PRO A 383 -13.79 -15.26 -49.17
CA PRO A 383 -14.90 -14.78 -50.00
C PRO A 383 -14.51 -14.58 -51.47
N ILE A 384 -13.31 -14.08 -51.74
CA ILE A 384 -12.80 -13.86 -53.10
C ILE A 384 -12.68 -15.20 -53.84
N ILE A 385 -12.20 -16.23 -53.15
CA ILE A 385 -12.06 -17.57 -53.72
C ILE A 385 -13.44 -18.15 -54.04
N SER A 386 -14.42 -18.04 -53.13
CA SER A 386 -15.77 -18.53 -53.39
C SER A 386 -16.45 -17.80 -54.56
N ASP A 387 -16.25 -16.49 -54.69
CA ASP A 387 -16.82 -15.70 -55.77
C ASP A 387 -16.23 -16.10 -57.12
N ILE A 388 -14.92 -16.33 -57.20
CA ILE A 388 -14.27 -16.82 -58.43
C ILE A 388 -14.82 -18.19 -58.84
N PHE A 389 -14.97 -19.13 -57.90
CA PHE A 389 -15.55 -20.44 -58.19
C PHE A 389 -17.04 -20.35 -58.58
N MET A 390 -17.79 -19.41 -58.00
CA MET A 390 -19.19 -19.18 -58.36
C MET A 390 -19.33 -18.57 -59.76
N ILE A 391 -18.45 -17.64 -60.14
CA ILE A 391 -18.39 -17.06 -61.49
C ILE A 391 -17.98 -18.12 -62.53
N ASP A 392 -16.97 -18.95 -62.25
CA ASP A 392 -16.55 -20.06 -63.14
C ASP A 392 -17.69 -21.06 -63.37
N ARG A 393 -18.55 -21.27 -62.36
CA ARG A 393 -19.71 -22.15 -62.46
C ARG A 393 -20.90 -21.52 -63.20
N LEU A 394 -21.03 -20.19 -63.20
CA LEU A 394 -22.03 -19.44 -63.98
C LEU A 394 -21.59 -19.17 -65.43
N SER A 395 -20.28 -19.27 -65.69
CA SER A 395 -19.66 -19.11 -67.01
C SER A 395 -19.73 -20.36 -67.89
N LYS A 396 -20.15 -21.51 -67.32
CA LYS A 396 -20.46 -22.75 -68.04
C LYS A 396 -21.97 -22.89 -68.14
#